data_AF-A0A2U1M1V7-F1
#
_entry.id   AF-A0A2U1M1V7-F1
#
_cell.length_a   1.000
_cell.length_b   1.000
_cell.length_c   1.000
_cell.angle_alpha   90.00
_cell.angle_beta   90.00
_cell.angle_gamma   90.00
#
_symmetry.space_group_name_H-M   'P 1'
#
loop_
_entity.id
_entity.type
_entity.pdbx_description
1 polymer ?
#
loop_
_entity_poly.entity_id
_entity_poly.type
_entity_poly.pdbx_seq_one_letter_code
_entity_poly.pdbx_strand_id
1 'polypeptide(L)'
;MATRLSQSSVKQLAVEAMDARNKLLQTPSSTAEIINNLLLMEQILYMVQQSQSRSAIKALDPIIEALMAKELLCHPDMEVNILVTCCICDVLKIVTPYNHEQMKEFFQLVVVTFEKLSSTSGGCYMKMMKVLETLSSVKFKELMSGCLQLDGLIVRLFKQFLTVADSNSSAVVSEMEKIMTMIVAESKEFPHELVGLLTTRVNEDNQIVSPVCWELGEKVLKNCAARLNKPHLPDMSLRRFQHSKSEKKHEKIKLSSIDPPMPSESVIKWNGKRMRSILVRGGKMGQQVRETVPEIVSSPQSGRISVQGYTVKDINAPILESIFKKHGDIAAKCVFTDSMRTSLLEVVCEIVRLIETNDVTNIISKMEEITSQVRVAEASEINVSWLQVHLETILKRNEAQKKKTLLVEMKTNTMLVKRAARTDLKERYAKLVAAQIQFEEAKRCLKVLDSVEKKLSNDLSEFKAEKNFSVGQPIIYVD
;
A
#
# COMPACT_ATOMS: atom_id res chain seq x y z
N MET A 1 -14.75 13.84 -15.17
CA MET A 1 -14.23 15.00 -15.91
C MET A 1 -13.05 15.56 -15.12
N ALA A 2 -11.83 15.48 -15.66
CA ALA A 2 -10.67 16.14 -15.05
C ALA A 2 -10.84 17.66 -15.19
N THR A 3 -10.85 18.38 -14.08
CA THR A 3 -11.03 19.83 -14.04
C THR A 3 -9.81 20.49 -14.72
N ARG A 4 -9.98 21.01 -15.94
CA ARG A 4 -8.93 21.77 -16.62
C ARG A 4 -8.59 22.99 -15.78
N LEU A 5 -7.32 23.14 -15.41
CA LEU A 5 -6.84 24.35 -14.74
C LEU A 5 -7.11 25.57 -15.63
N SER A 6 -7.60 26.65 -15.03
CA SER A 6 -7.78 27.92 -15.74
C SER A 6 -6.43 28.47 -16.22
N GLN A 7 -6.42 29.28 -17.28
CA GLN A 7 -5.19 29.93 -17.74
C GLN A 7 -4.54 30.82 -16.67
N SER A 8 -5.33 31.41 -15.77
CA SER A 8 -4.84 32.16 -14.61
C SER A 8 -4.10 31.25 -13.62
N SER A 9 -4.66 30.07 -13.32
CA SER A 9 -4.03 29.07 -12.45
C SER A 9 -2.72 28.53 -13.02
N VAL A 10 -2.62 28.37 -14.34
CA VAL A 10 -1.37 27.93 -14.99
C VAL A 10 -0.27 28.99 -14.90
N LYS A 11 -0.61 30.27 -15.07
CA LYS A 11 0.36 31.37 -14.90
C LYS A 11 0.86 31.47 -13.45
N GLN A 12 -0.03 31.29 -12.49
CA GLN A 12 0.32 31.26 -11.06
C GLN A 12 1.27 30.10 -10.74
N LEU A 13 0.98 28.90 -11.24
CA LEU A 13 1.88 27.74 -11.08
C LEU A 13 3.27 27.97 -11.68
N ALA A 14 3.35 28.64 -12.83
CA ALA A 14 4.63 28.98 -13.45
C ALA A 14 5.45 29.97 -12.59
N VAL A 15 4.79 30.95 -11.97
CA VAL A 15 5.44 31.89 -11.04
C VAL A 15 5.94 31.17 -9.79
N GLU A 16 5.12 30.30 -9.21
CA GLU A 16 5.49 29.48 -8.04
C GLU A 16 6.64 28.52 -8.36
N ALA A 17 6.64 27.91 -9.55
CA ALA A 17 7.72 27.07 -10.05
C ALA A 17 9.05 27.84 -10.18
N MET A 18 8.99 29.06 -10.72
CA MET A 18 10.17 29.93 -10.86
C MET A 18 10.70 30.40 -9.50
N ASP A 19 9.82 30.78 -8.57
CA ASP A 19 10.20 31.16 -7.21
C ASP A 19 10.83 29.98 -6.46
N ALA A 20 10.24 28.78 -6.56
CA ALA A 20 10.77 27.56 -5.96
C ALA A 20 12.15 27.17 -6.53
N ARG A 21 12.36 27.31 -7.85
CA ARG A 21 13.68 27.16 -8.48
C ARG A 21 14.69 28.14 -7.87
N ASN A 22 14.35 29.43 -7.83
CA ASN A 22 15.27 30.47 -7.37
C ASN A 22 15.67 30.24 -5.90
N LYS A 23 14.73 29.80 -5.07
CA LYS A 23 14.99 29.45 -3.67
C LYS A 23 15.87 28.22 -3.49
N LEU A 24 15.81 27.23 -4.38
CA LEU A 24 16.65 26.04 -4.32
C LEU A 24 18.09 26.27 -4.81
N LEU A 25 18.29 27.17 -5.77
CA LEU A 25 19.60 27.42 -6.39
C LEU A 25 20.42 28.54 -5.71
N GLN A 26 19.85 29.25 -4.73
CA GLN A 26 20.59 30.22 -3.90
C GLN A 26 21.23 29.53 -2.68
N THR A 27 22.47 29.91 -2.33
CA THR A 27 23.17 29.43 -1.12
C THR A 27 23.33 30.52 -0.04
N PRO A 28 23.22 30.16 1.27
CA PRO A 28 22.82 28.86 1.82
C PRO A 28 21.36 28.89 2.32
N SER A 29 20.47 28.19 1.62
CA SER A 29 19.17 27.81 2.19
C SER A 29 19.39 26.71 3.24
N SER A 30 18.69 26.76 4.37
CA SER A 30 18.82 25.73 5.41
C SER A 30 18.26 24.39 4.91
N THR A 31 18.73 23.24 5.43
CA THR A 31 18.18 21.92 5.07
C THR A 31 16.67 21.86 5.23
N ALA A 32 16.12 22.52 6.25
CA ALA A 32 14.69 22.61 6.50
C ALA A 32 13.94 23.39 5.39
N GLU A 33 14.52 24.47 4.87
CA GLU A 33 13.97 25.22 3.75
C GLU A 33 14.01 24.42 2.45
N ILE A 34 15.11 23.71 2.17
CA ILE A 34 15.22 22.81 1.02
C ILE A 34 14.11 21.75 1.07
N ILE A 35 13.92 21.12 2.23
CA ILE A 35 12.85 20.13 2.44
C ILE A 35 11.48 20.74 2.17
N ASN A 36 11.17 21.92 2.74
CA ASN A 36 9.89 22.59 2.52
C ASN A 36 9.65 22.94 1.04
N ASN A 37 10.69 23.39 0.34
CA ASN A 37 10.62 23.70 -1.09
C ASN A 37 10.38 22.43 -1.92
N LEU A 38 11.03 21.31 -1.59
CA LEU A 38 10.82 20.03 -2.26
C LEU A 38 9.39 19.47 -2.01
N LEU A 39 8.84 19.65 -0.81
CA LEU A 39 7.45 19.29 -0.51
C LEU A 39 6.45 20.14 -1.30
N LEU A 40 6.71 21.45 -1.44
CA LEU A 40 5.91 22.33 -2.30
C LEU A 40 5.99 21.88 -3.77
N MET A 41 7.18 21.49 -4.24
CA MET A 41 7.35 20.98 -5.60
C MET A 41 6.57 19.68 -5.84
N GLU A 42 6.56 18.75 -4.90
CA GLU A 42 5.73 17.54 -4.99
C GLU A 42 4.24 17.90 -5.19
N GLN A 43 3.75 18.90 -4.47
CA GLN A 43 2.39 19.40 -4.63
C GLN A 43 2.15 20.04 -6.01
N ILE A 44 3.09 20.86 -6.50
CA ILE A 44 3.00 21.48 -7.84
C ILE A 44 2.99 20.40 -8.92
N LEU A 45 3.88 19.42 -8.85
CA LEU A 45 3.98 18.32 -9.82
C LEU A 45 2.68 17.51 -9.85
N TYR A 46 2.10 17.21 -8.69
CA TYR A 46 0.78 16.57 -8.61
C TYR A 46 -0.30 17.40 -9.34
N MET A 47 -0.39 18.70 -9.07
CA MET A 47 -1.39 19.57 -9.71
C MET A 47 -1.20 19.64 -11.24
N VAL A 48 0.04 19.74 -11.71
CA VAL A 48 0.36 19.74 -13.14
C VAL A 48 -0.03 18.41 -13.79
N GLN A 49 0.31 17.29 -13.15
CA GLN A 49 -0.06 15.94 -13.61
C GLN A 49 -1.57 15.79 -13.82
N GLN A 50 -2.38 16.27 -12.85
CA GLN A 50 -3.84 16.19 -12.96
C GLN A 50 -4.42 17.09 -14.07
N SER A 51 -3.75 18.20 -14.37
CA SER A 51 -4.25 19.18 -15.34
C SER A 51 -4.10 18.78 -16.81
N GLN A 52 -3.09 17.95 -17.12
CA GLN A 52 -2.67 17.58 -18.48
C GLN A 52 -2.48 18.77 -19.43
N SER A 53 -2.22 19.97 -18.90
CA SER A 53 -2.09 21.19 -19.69
C SER A 53 -0.70 21.31 -20.29
N ARG A 54 -0.60 21.43 -21.63
CA ARG A 54 0.69 21.61 -22.32
C ARG A 54 1.47 22.83 -21.83
N SER A 55 0.79 23.91 -21.49
CA SER A 55 1.45 25.12 -20.96
C SER A 55 1.92 24.93 -19.52
N ALA A 56 1.17 24.19 -18.69
CA ALA A 56 1.60 23.85 -17.34
C ALA A 56 2.79 22.87 -17.35
N ILE A 57 2.80 21.94 -18.30
CA ILE A 57 3.93 21.02 -18.51
C ILE A 57 5.19 21.79 -18.91
N LYS A 58 5.11 22.73 -19.85
CA LYS A 58 6.27 23.59 -20.23
C LYS A 58 6.77 24.45 -19.08
N ALA A 59 5.90 24.86 -18.16
CA ALA A 59 6.31 25.62 -16.99
C ALA A 59 7.16 24.81 -15.99
N LEU A 60 7.32 23.50 -16.18
CA LEU A 60 8.16 22.65 -15.34
C LEU A 60 9.64 22.69 -15.73
N ASP A 61 10.03 23.14 -16.93
CA ASP A 61 11.43 23.12 -17.39
C ASP A 61 12.42 23.68 -16.33
N PRO A 62 12.15 24.82 -15.67
CA PRO A 62 13.00 25.37 -14.61
C PRO A 62 13.12 24.46 -13.37
N ILE A 63 12.05 23.75 -13.01
CA ILE A 63 12.04 22.78 -11.89
C ILE A 63 12.87 21.55 -12.27
N ILE A 64 12.75 21.08 -13.51
CA ILE A 64 13.50 19.92 -14.01
C ILE A 64 15.00 20.21 -13.97
N GLU A 65 15.41 21.40 -14.44
CA GLU A 65 16.81 21.86 -14.37
C GLU A 65 17.31 21.89 -12.92
N ALA A 66 16.52 22.44 -11.99
CA ALA A 66 16.90 22.54 -10.59
C ALA A 66 17.05 21.15 -9.93
N LEU A 67 16.10 20.24 -10.15
CA LEU A 67 16.15 18.87 -9.60
C LEU A 67 17.33 18.06 -10.10
N MET A 68 17.83 18.37 -11.30
CA MET A 68 19.01 17.73 -11.88
C MET A 68 20.32 18.44 -11.53
N ALA A 69 20.28 19.51 -10.72
CA ALA A 69 21.49 20.19 -10.27
C ALA A 69 22.28 19.30 -9.30
N LYS A 70 23.60 19.25 -9.47
CA LYS A 70 24.49 18.36 -8.69
C LYS A 70 24.42 18.64 -7.19
N GLU A 71 24.14 19.88 -6.81
CA GLU A 71 23.96 20.34 -5.44
C GLU A 71 22.82 19.60 -4.73
N LEU A 72 21.72 19.30 -5.46
CA LEU A 72 20.59 18.53 -4.93
C LEU A 72 20.80 17.02 -5.06
N LEU A 73 21.34 16.56 -6.20
CA LEU A 73 21.57 15.13 -6.45
C LEU A 73 22.63 14.52 -5.51
N CYS A 74 23.56 15.33 -5.02
CA CYS A 74 24.64 14.90 -4.12
C CYS A 74 24.48 15.49 -2.71
N HIS A 75 23.27 15.89 -2.31
CA HIS A 75 23.04 16.50 -1.02
C HIS A 75 23.39 15.54 0.14
N PRO A 76 24.05 15.99 1.22
CA PRO A 76 24.48 15.11 2.31
C PRO A 76 23.30 14.58 3.15
N ASP A 77 22.22 15.36 3.25
CA ASP A 77 21.01 14.98 4.00
C ASP A 77 20.19 13.91 3.25
N MET A 78 19.83 12.84 3.95
CA MET A 78 19.12 11.71 3.35
C MET A 78 17.64 12.02 3.07
N GLU A 79 16.98 12.82 3.91
CA GLU A 79 15.59 13.18 3.66
C GLU A 79 15.47 14.03 2.38
N VAL A 80 16.43 14.93 2.15
CA VAL A 80 16.57 15.67 0.89
C VAL A 80 16.72 14.72 -0.30
N ASN A 81 17.65 13.75 -0.24
CA ASN A 81 17.85 12.79 -1.34
C ASN A 81 16.59 11.98 -1.67
N ILE A 82 15.84 11.52 -0.66
CA ILE A 82 14.55 10.81 -0.87
C ILE A 82 13.53 11.73 -1.56
N LEU A 83 13.42 12.98 -1.10
CA LEU A 83 12.47 13.95 -1.66
C LEU A 83 12.83 14.33 -3.10
N VAL A 84 14.10 14.58 -3.40
CA VAL A 84 14.59 14.83 -4.76
C VAL A 84 14.29 13.64 -5.66
N THR A 85 14.60 12.41 -5.21
CA THR A 85 14.28 11.17 -5.95
C THR A 85 12.79 11.07 -6.25
N CYS A 86 11.93 11.35 -5.27
CA CYS A 86 10.47 11.31 -5.44
C CYS A 86 9.97 12.38 -6.43
N CYS A 87 10.48 13.60 -6.35
CA CYS A 87 10.12 14.67 -7.27
C CYS A 87 10.53 14.32 -8.71
N ILE A 88 11.73 13.77 -8.91
CA ILE A 88 12.17 13.30 -10.23
C ILE A 88 11.26 12.16 -10.74
N CYS A 89 10.84 11.23 -9.87
CA CYS A 89 9.85 10.19 -10.23
C CYS A 89 8.51 10.79 -10.69
N ASP A 90 8.03 11.88 -10.09
CA ASP A 90 6.81 12.55 -10.52
C ASP A 90 6.99 13.29 -11.85
N VAL A 91 8.12 13.98 -12.02
CA VAL A 91 8.49 14.59 -13.29
C VAL A 91 8.52 13.53 -14.40
N LEU A 92 9.15 12.38 -14.15
CA LEU A 92 9.19 11.24 -15.07
C LEU A 92 7.80 10.75 -15.47
N LYS A 93 6.77 10.90 -14.63
CA LYS A 93 5.38 10.55 -14.98
C LYS A 93 4.75 11.59 -15.90
N ILE A 94 5.10 12.87 -15.73
CA ILE A 94 4.50 14.01 -16.46
C ILE A 94 5.17 14.25 -17.81
N VAL A 95 6.50 14.26 -17.87
CA VAL A 95 7.31 14.57 -19.05
C VAL A 95 8.24 13.43 -19.41
N THR A 96 8.78 13.42 -20.63
CA THR A 96 9.84 12.50 -21.08
C THR A 96 11.04 13.24 -21.68
N PRO A 97 11.81 14.06 -20.93
CA PRO A 97 12.86 14.88 -21.52
C PRO A 97 14.29 14.50 -21.11
N TYR A 98 14.50 13.41 -20.37
CA TYR A 98 15.82 13.11 -19.83
C TYR A 98 16.74 12.50 -20.90
N ASN A 99 17.90 13.12 -21.08
CA ASN A 99 18.97 12.55 -21.87
C ASN A 99 19.68 11.40 -21.10
N HIS A 100 20.55 10.66 -21.76
CA HIS A 100 21.23 9.51 -21.14
C HIS A 100 22.08 9.88 -19.91
N GLU A 101 22.68 11.06 -19.90
CA GLU A 101 23.50 11.54 -18.77
C GLU A 101 22.61 11.83 -17.55
N GLN A 102 21.52 12.55 -17.75
CA GLN A 102 20.54 12.84 -16.71
C GLN A 102 19.89 11.57 -16.15
N MET A 103 19.58 10.59 -17.02
CA MET A 103 19.06 9.30 -16.56
C MET A 103 20.09 8.53 -15.74
N LYS A 104 21.37 8.59 -16.10
CA LYS A 104 22.45 7.98 -15.32
C LYS A 104 22.61 8.65 -13.96
N GLU A 105 22.58 9.97 -13.89
CA GLU A 105 22.63 10.73 -12.64
C GLU A 105 21.44 10.42 -11.74
N PHE A 106 20.22 10.37 -12.30
CA PHE A 106 19.03 9.94 -11.56
C PHE A 106 19.16 8.50 -11.06
N PHE A 107 19.61 7.56 -11.90
CA PHE A 107 19.77 6.17 -11.50
C PHE A 107 20.84 6.02 -10.40
N GLN A 108 21.93 6.79 -10.45
CA GLN A 108 22.91 6.85 -9.37
C GLN A 108 22.28 7.34 -8.07
N LEU A 109 21.47 8.41 -8.10
CA LEU A 109 20.76 8.92 -6.92
C LEU A 109 19.80 7.88 -6.34
N VAL A 110 19.08 7.15 -7.19
CA VAL A 110 18.22 6.03 -6.80
C VAL A 110 19.03 4.97 -6.05
N VAL A 111 20.16 4.51 -6.62
CA VAL A 111 21.02 3.49 -5.99
C VAL A 111 21.53 3.96 -4.62
N VAL A 112 22.05 5.19 -4.55
CA VAL A 112 22.54 5.79 -3.29
C VAL A 112 21.43 5.89 -2.24
N THR A 113 20.22 6.26 -2.68
CA THR A 113 19.06 6.35 -1.80
C THR A 113 18.70 4.99 -1.21
N PHE A 114 18.65 3.94 -2.03
CA PHE A 114 18.39 2.56 -1.57
C PHE A 114 19.50 2.00 -0.67
N GLU A 115 20.77 2.32 -0.93
CA GLU A 115 21.89 1.89 -0.09
C GLU A 115 21.85 2.52 1.31
N LYS A 116 21.48 3.81 1.40
CA LYS A 116 21.45 4.57 2.67
C LYS A 116 20.14 4.43 3.44
N LEU A 117 19.12 3.81 2.85
CA LEU A 117 17.75 3.77 3.37
C LEU A 117 17.60 3.07 4.73
N SER A 118 18.50 2.14 5.08
CA SER A 118 18.53 1.45 6.38
C SER A 118 18.75 2.37 7.59
N SER A 119 19.21 3.60 7.35
CA SER A 119 19.50 4.60 8.39
C SER A 119 18.37 5.61 8.63
N THR A 120 17.23 5.47 7.95
CA THR A 120 16.17 6.50 7.90
C THR A 120 14.95 6.16 8.74
N SER A 121 14.26 7.18 9.28
CA SER A 121 13.06 7.02 10.11
C SER A 121 11.83 6.59 9.28
N GLY A 122 10.84 5.96 9.93
CA GLY A 122 9.71 5.26 9.30
C GLY A 122 8.74 6.10 8.45
N GLY A 123 8.94 7.41 8.30
CA GLY A 123 8.12 8.28 7.43
C GLY A 123 8.43 8.14 5.92
N CYS A 124 9.54 7.51 5.55
CA CYS A 124 10.02 7.44 4.17
C CYS A 124 9.47 6.24 3.37
N TYR A 125 8.72 5.34 4.00
CA TYR A 125 8.24 4.10 3.37
C TYR A 125 7.34 4.35 2.15
N MET A 126 6.36 5.26 2.28
CA MET A 126 5.44 5.60 1.19
C MET A 126 6.19 6.20 -0.02
N LYS A 127 7.17 7.05 0.26
CA LYS A 127 8.06 7.66 -0.74
C LYS A 127 8.91 6.60 -1.45
N MET A 128 9.48 5.66 -0.69
CA MET A 128 10.26 4.55 -1.24
C MET A 128 9.42 3.63 -2.13
N MET A 129 8.20 3.29 -1.71
CA MET A 129 7.27 2.52 -2.54
C MET A 129 6.94 3.23 -3.84
N LYS A 130 6.65 4.54 -3.79
CA LYS A 130 6.41 5.38 -4.98
C LYS A 130 7.60 5.37 -5.95
N VAL A 131 8.83 5.38 -5.44
CA VAL A 131 10.04 5.26 -6.27
C VAL A 131 10.09 3.88 -6.93
N LEU A 132 9.91 2.79 -6.17
CA LEU A 132 9.91 1.42 -6.71
C LEU A 132 8.86 1.23 -7.81
N GLU A 133 7.62 1.69 -7.58
CA GLU A 133 6.52 1.63 -8.57
C GLU A 133 6.85 2.41 -9.86
N THR A 134 7.59 3.51 -9.73
CA THR A 134 8.02 4.30 -10.89
C THR A 134 9.09 3.55 -11.68
N LEU A 135 10.06 2.93 -10.99
CA LEU A 135 11.13 2.15 -11.61
C LEU A 135 10.62 0.84 -12.24
N SER A 136 9.52 0.28 -11.76
CA SER A 136 8.89 -0.91 -12.35
C SER A 136 7.95 -0.60 -13.52
N SER A 137 7.73 0.68 -13.84
CA SER A 137 6.80 1.11 -14.89
C SER A 137 7.31 0.88 -16.31
N VAL A 138 6.39 0.67 -17.26
CA VAL A 138 6.69 0.53 -18.70
C VAL A 138 7.44 1.76 -19.25
N LYS A 139 7.07 2.95 -18.78
CA LYS A 139 7.70 4.21 -19.20
C LYS A 139 9.17 4.26 -18.78
N PHE A 140 9.49 3.83 -17.56
CA PHE A 140 10.88 3.78 -17.10
C PHE A 140 11.69 2.73 -17.85
N LYS A 141 11.09 1.57 -18.11
CA LYS A 141 11.69 0.52 -18.95
C LYS A 141 12.11 1.05 -20.33
N GLU A 142 11.24 1.80 -21.00
CA GLU A 142 11.54 2.42 -22.30
C GLU A 142 12.72 3.40 -22.22
N LEU A 143 12.78 4.24 -21.17
CA LEU A 143 13.90 5.15 -20.95
C LEU A 143 15.22 4.42 -20.67
N MET A 144 15.17 3.29 -19.97
CA MET A 144 16.35 2.50 -19.64
C MET A 144 16.95 1.74 -20.82
N SER A 145 16.12 1.34 -21.80
CA SER A 145 16.52 0.49 -22.94
C SER A 145 17.63 1.10 -23.84
N GLY A 146 17.87 2.41 -23.75
CA GLY A 146 18.93 3.11 -24.48
C GLY A 146 20.15 3.56 -23.66
N CYS A 147 20.15 3.39 -22.33
CA CYS A 147 21.21 3.91 -21.48
C CYS A 147 22.43 2.97 -21.43
N LEU A 148 23.54 3.37 -22.05
CA LEU A 148 24.82 2.67 -21.97
C LEU A 148 25.51 2.97 -20.62
N GLN A 149 26.28 2.01 -20.07
CA GLN A 149 27.13 2.16 -18.88
C GLN A 149 26.41 2.25 -17.51
N LEU A 150 25.35 1.45 -17.30
CA LEU A 150 24.71 1.31 -15.98
C LEU A 150 25.14 0.06 -15.22
N ASP A 151 26.06 -0.75 -15.77
CA ASP A 151 26.43 -2.07 -15.25
C ASP A 151 26.83 -2.05 -13.77
N GLY A 152 27.72 -1.15 -13.37
CA GLY A 152 28.12 -1.02 -11.96
C GLY A 152 26.98 -0.57 -11.04
N LEU A 153 26.03 0.23 -11.56
CA LEU A 153 24.87 0.69 -10.82
C LEU A 153 23.81 -0.41 -10.68
N ILE A 154 23.61 -1.20 -11.73
CA ILE A 154 22.74 -2.36 -11.73
C ILE A 154 23.23 -3.39 -10.71
N VAL A 155 24.52 -3.71 -10.71
CA VAL A 155 25.11 -4.64 -9.74
C VAL A 155 24.90 -4.15 -8.30
N ARG A 156 25.18 -2.85 -8.05
CA ARG A 156 24.96 -2.24 -6.72
C ARG A 156 23.48 -2.30 -6.30
N LEU A 157 22.55 -1.95 -7.19
CA LEU A 157 21.12 -2.00 -6.92
C LEU A 157 20.66 -3.43 -6.59
N PHE A 158 21.07 -4.41 -7.40
CA PHE A 158 20.71 -5.82 -7.19
C PHE A 158 21.27 -6.33 -5.87
N LYS A 159 22.54 -6.01 -5.58
CA LYS A 159 23.17 -6.34 -4.30
C LYS A 159 22.38 -5.75 -3.14
N GLN A 160 21.93 -4.50 -3.26
CA GLN A 160 21.14 -3.85 -2.22
C GLN A 160 19.78 -4.54 -2.04
N PHE A 161 19.04 -4.78 -3.12
CA PHE A 161 17.74 -5.46 -3.06
C PHE A 161 17.84 -6.84 -2.44
N LEU A 162 18.81 -7.65 -2.86
CA LEU A 162 19.06 -8.97 -2.29
C LEU A 162 19.46 -8.88 -0.80
N THR A 163 20.23 -7.86 -0.40
CA THR A 163 20.64 -7.70 1.00
C THR A 163 19.47 -7.35 1.91
N VAL A 164 18.51 -6.56 1.42
CA VAL A 164 17.39 -6.09 2.24
C VAL A 164 16.12 -6.92 2.09
N ALA A 165 16.09 -7.91 1.18
CA ALA A 165 14.89 -8.68 0.83
C ALA A 165 14.18 -9.29 2.04
N ASP A 166 14.90 -10.00 2.91
CA ASP A 166 14.31 -10.67 4.08
C ASP A 166 13.80 -9.71 5.16
N SER A 167 14.25 -8.45 5.15
CA SER A 167 13.82 -7.42 6.11
C SER A 167 12.71 -6.52 5.60
N ASN A 168 12.20 -6.76 4.39
CA ASN A 168 11.18 -5.94 3.75
C ASN A 168 9.86 -6.70 3.58
N SER A 169 8.76 -5.95 3.38
CA SER A 169 7.46 -6.55 3.14
C SER A 169 7.40 -7.22 1.77
N SER A 170 6.52 -8.23 1.63
CA SER A 170 6.31 -8.93 0.35
C SER A 170 5.92 -7.98 -0.79
N ALA A 171 5.20 -6.90 -0.51
CA ALA A 171 4.86 -5.87 -1.50
C ALA A 171 6.11 -5.14 -2.04
N VAL A 172 7.05 -4.78 -1.15
CA VAL A 172 8.33 -4.15 -1.53
C VAL A 172 9.17 -5.12 -2.36
N VAL A 173 9.29 -6.38 -1.88
CA VAL A 173 10.06 -7.42 -2.57
C VAL A 173 9.48 -7.73 -3.95
N SER A 174 8.16 -7.69 -4.11
CA SER A 174 7.50 -7.85 -5.41
C SER A 174 7.90 -6.75 -6.40
N GLU A 175 7.98 -5.48 -5.97
CA GLU A 175 8.45 -4.40 -6.84
C GLU A 175 9.94 -4.52 -7.16
N MET A 176 10.78 -4.91 -6.17
CA MET A 176 12.20 -5.20 -6.39
C MET A 176 12.38 -6.28 -7.46
N GLU A 177 11.61 -7.37 -7.38
CA GLU A 177 11.63 -8.45 -8.36
C GLU A 177 11.22 -7.98 -9.77
N LYS A 178 10.17 -7.15 -9.87
CA LYS A 178 9.74 -6.58 -11.16
C LYS A 178 10.84 -5.74 -11.79
N ILE A 179 11.49 -4.88 -11.00
CA ILE A 179 12.60 -4.03 -11.46
C ILE A 179 13.78 -4.90 -11.92
N MET A 180 14.21 -5.87 -11.11
CA MET A 180 15.31 -6.76 -11.45
C MET A 180 15.01 -7.55 -12.73
N THR A 181 13.81 -8.10 -12.84
CA THR A 181 13.36 -8.83 -14.02
C THR A 181 13.29 -7.94 -15.27
N MET A 182 12.81 -6.70 -15.11
CA MET A 182 12.74 -5.72 -16.19
C MET A 182 14.14 -5.34 -16.69
N ILE A 183 15.08 -5.05 -15.79
CA ILE A 183 16.47 -4.74 -16.16
C ILE A 183 17.10 -5.95 -16.85
N VAL A 184 16.86 -7.14 -16.30
CA VAL A 184 17.30 -8.40 -16.92
C VAL A 184 16.69 -8.58 -18.30
N ALA A 185 15.44 -8.19 -18.53
CA ALA A 185 14.75 -8.28 -19.82
C ALA A 185 15.34 -7.37 -20.91
N GLU A 186 15.87 -6.21 -20.52
CA GLU A 186 16.39 -5.20 -21.45
C GLU A 186 17.91 -5.30 -21.68
N SER A 187 18.66 -5.88 -20.74
CA SER A 187 20.13 -5.97 -20.83
C SER A 187 20.59 -6.86 -21.99
N LYS A 188 21.47 -6.38 -22.88
CA LYS A 188 22.01 -7.22 -23.97
C LYS A 188 23.01 -8.26 -23.46
N GLU A 189 23.87 -7.83 -22.55
CA GLU A 189 24.87 -8.64 -21.88
C GLU A 189 24.76 -8.42 -20.37
N PHE A 190 25.19 -9.40 -19.59
CA PHE A 190 25.17 -9.31 -18.13
C PHE A 190 26.59 -9.12 -17.60
N PRO A 191 26.81 -8.17 -16.67
CA PRO A 191 28.07 -8.08 -15.97
C PRO A 191 28.37 -9.41 -15.27
N HIS A 192 29.59 -9.95 -15.42
CA HIS A 192 29.99 -11.21 -14.77
C HIS A 192 29.77 -11.16 -13.24
N GLU A 193 30.01 -10.00 -12.63
CA GLU A 193 29.77 -9.76 -11.21
C GLU A 193 28.30 -9.98 -10.81
N LEU A 194 27.35 -9.64 -11.70
CA LEU A 194 25.92 -9.84 -11.46
C LEU A 194 25.55 -11.33 -11.39
N VAL A 195 26.12 -12.13 -12.30
CA VAL A 195 25.92 -13.59 -12.32
C VAL A 195 26.53 -14.23 -11.09
N GLY A 196 27.75 -13.81 -10.70
CA GLY A 196 28.40 -14.26 -9.48
C GLY A 196 27.60 -13.91 -8.22
N LEU A 197 27.07 -12.70 -8.15
CA LEU A 197 26.20 -12.24 -7.05
C LEU A 197 24.95 -13.10 -6.93
N LEU A 198 24.22 -13.31 -8.03
CA LEU A 198 22.99 -14.12 -8.02
C LEU A 198 23.29 -15.58 -7.67
N THR A 199 24.34 -16.17 -8.25
CA THR A 199 24.71 -17.57 -7.98
C THR A 199 25.06 -17.77 -6.51
N THR A 200 25.83 -16.86 -5.92
CA THR A 200 26.19 -16.92 -4.49
C THR A 200 24.96 -16.89 -3.58
N ARG A 201 23.95 -16.07 -3.91
CA ARG A 201 22.73 -15.94 -3.11
C ARG A 201 21.79 -17.14 -3.23
N VAL A 202 21.87 -17.90 -4.32
CA VAL A 202 21.01 -19.07 -4.59
C VAL A 202 21.63 -20.39 -4.11
N ASN A 203 22.76 -20.34 -3.40
CA ASN A 203 23.33 -21.53 -2.75
C ASN A 203 22.37 -22.15 -1.74
N GLU A 204 22.39 -23.49 -1.62
CA GLU A 204 21.44 -24.25 -0.79
C GLU A 204 21.53 -23.86 0.70
N ASP A 205 22.73 -23.55 1.19
CA ASP A 205 22.95 -23.09 2.57
C ASP A 205 22.22 -21.77 2.87
N ASN A 206 22.04 -20.90 1.86
CA ASN A 206 21.34 -19.61 2.02
C ASN A 206 19.82 -19.75 2.02
N GLN A 207 19.27 -20.89 1.58
CA GLN A 207 17.83 -21.12 1.54
C GLN A 207 17.21 -21.11 2.94
N ILE A 208 17.95 -21.57 3.96
CA ILE A 208 17.49 -21.62 5.35
C ILE A 208 17.76 -20.28 6.05
N VAL A 209 18.90 -19.64 5.77
CA VAL A 209 19.35 -18.41 6.45
C VAL A 209 18.63 -17.16 5.93
N SER A 210 18.29 -17.12 4.64
CA SER A 210 17.81 -15.91 3.93
C SER A 210 16.76 -16.31 2.87
N PRO A 211 15.62 -16.89 3.26
CA PRO A 211 14.70 -17.55 2.32
C PRO A 211 14.09 -16.59 1.28
N VAL A 212 13.78 -15.35 1.64
CA VAL A 212 13.19 -14.36 0.72
C VAL A 212 14.25 -13.86 -0.27
N CYS A 213 15.47 -13.60 0.20
CA CYS A 213 16.61 -13.29 -0.68
C CYS A 213 16.89 -14.43 -1.67
N TRP A 214 16.88 -15.67 -1.17
CA TRP A 214 17.10 -16.87 -1.98
C TRP A 214 16.03 -16.99 -3.08
N GLU A 215 14.75 -16.85 -2.74
CA GLU A 215 13.64 -16.93 -3.71
C GLU A 215 13.72 -15.83 -4.78
N LEU A 216 13.98 -14.59 -4.35
CA LEU A 216 14.18 -13.45 -5.24
C LEU A 216 15.35 -13.71 -6.21
N GLY A 217 16.50 -14.14 -5.69
CA GLY A 217 17.67 -14.48 -6.48
C GLY A 217 17.41 -15.61 -7.47
N GLU A 218 16.74 -16.68 -7.03
CA GLU A 218 16.43 -17.84 -7.88
C GLU A 218 15.53 -17.45 -9.05
N LYS A 219 14.51 -16.62 -8.79
CA LYS A 219 13.56 -16.16 -9.81
C LYS A 219 14.22 -15.26 -10.85
N VAL A 220 15.03 -14.29 -10.40
CA VAL A 220 15.80 -13.42 -11.31
C VAL A 220 16.80 -14.23 -12.14
N LEU A 221 17.49 -15.21 -11.53
CA LEU A 221 18.44 -16.07 -12.24
C LEU A 221 17.76 -16.93 -13.33
N LYS A 222 16.57 -17.47 -13.06
CA LYS A 222 15.76 -18.19 -14.06
C LYS A 222 15.40 -17.27 -15.25
N ASN A 223 15.04 -16.03 -14.97
CA ASN A 223 14.73 -15.04 -16.00
C ASN A 223 15.98 -14.70 -16.85
N CYS A 224 17.16 -14.61 -16.24
CA CYS A 224 18.43 -14.48 -16.98
C CYS A 224 18.66 -15.67 -17.91
N ALA A 225 18.53 -16.90 -17.39
CA ALA A 225 18.75 -18.13 -18.17
C ALA A 225 17.77 -18.26 -19.36
N ALA A 226 16.51 -17.88 -19.18
CA ALA A 226 15.51 -17.91 -20.26
C ALA A 226 15.86 -16.95 -21.42
N ARG A 227 16.55 -15.84 -21.15
CA ARG A 227 17.00 -14.89 -22.18
C ARG A 227 18.27 -15.36 -22.89
N LEU A 228 19.20 -15.97 -22.16
CA LEU A 228 20.46 -16.48 -22.71
C LEU A 228 20.25 -17.72 -23.59
N ASN A 229 19.25 -18.56 -23.29
CA ASN A 229 18.88 -19.74 -24.08
C ASN A 229 18.13 -19.42 -25.40
N LYS A 230 18.34 -18.24 -26.00
CA LYS A 230 17.95 -17.96 -27.39
C LYS A 230 18.90 -18.69 -28.36
N PRO A 231 18.47 -19.12 -29.57
CA PRO A 231 19.13 -20.18 -30.36
C PRO A 231 20.53 -19.88 -30.92
N HIS A 232 21.14 -18.75 -30.57
CA HIS A 232 22.42 -18.32 -31.11
C HIS A 232 23.36 -17.92 -29.96
N LEU A 233 23.95 -18.91 -29.30
CA LEU A 233 25.32 -18.90 -28.74
C LEU A 233 25.52 -20.16 -27.85
N PRO A 234 26.69 -20.82 -27.88
CA PRO A 234 26.89 -22.09 -27.20
C PRO A 234 27.31 -21.87 -25.73
N ASP A 235 26.49 -22.29 -24.77
CA ASP A 235 26.81 -22.17 -23.34
C ASP A 235 27.06 -23.54 -22.68
N MET A 236 28.28 -23.71 -22.15
CA MET A 236 28.72 -24.85 -21.34
C MET A 236 28.45 -24.66 -19.84
N SER A 237 28.04 -23.47 -19.40
CA SER A 237 27.84 -23.12 -17.99
C SER A 237 26.44 -23.48 -17.48
N LEU A 238 25.42 -23.46 -18.36
CA LEU A 238 24.01 -23.65 -18.01
C LEU A 238 23.61 -25.11 -17.69
N ARG A 239 24.37 -26.12 -18.13
CA ARG A 239 24.01 -27.53 -17.92
C ARG A 239 24.04 -27.97 -16.45
N ARG A 240 24.92 -27.41 -15.61
CA ARG A 240 25.01 -27.80 -14.19
C ARG A 240 23.76 -27.45 -13.38
N PHE A 241 23.05 -26.38 -13.75
CA PHE A 241 21.85 -25.93 -13.03
C PHE A 241 20.59 -26.76 -13.36
N GLN A 242 20.48 -27.29 -14.58
CA GLN A 242 19.31 -28.09 -14.97
C GLN A 242 19.36 -29.52 -14.41
N HIS A 243 20.55 -30.10 -14.24
CA HIS A 243 20.73 -31.46 -13.70
C HIS A 243 20.37 -31.58 -12.19
N SER A 244 20.62 -30.54 -11.39
CA SER A 244 20.28 -30.52 -9.95
C SER A 244 18.77 -30.67 -9.68
N LYS A 245 17.92 -30.20 -10.59
CA LYS A 245 16.45 -30.31 -10.47
C LYS A 245 15.88 -31.67 -10.84
N SER A 246 16.52 -32.42 -11.75
CA SER A 246 16.03 -33.74 -12.17
C SER A 246 16.28 -34.82 -11.12
N GLU A 247 17.38 -34.72 -10.36
CA GLU A 247 17.73 -35.72 -9.34
C GLU A 247 16.78 -35.66 -8.13
N LYS A 248 16.43 -34.45 -7.66
CA LYS A 248 15.52 -34.26 -6.51
C LYS A 248 14.06 -34.64 -6.78
N LYS A 249 13.62 -34.64 -8.05
CA LYS A 249 12.27 -35.10 -8.43
C LYS A 249 12.15 -36.63 -8.35
N HIS A 250 13.23 -37.36 -8.62
CA HIS A 250 13.25 -38.82 -8.50
C HIS A 250 13.37 -39.30 -7.06
N GLU A 251 14.05 -38.54 -6.20
CA GLU A 251 14.24 -38.89 -4.78
C GLU A 251 12.94 -38.69 -3.97
N LYS A 252 12.17 -37.64 -4.26
CA LYS A 252 10.88 -37.38 -3.61
C LYS A 252 9.77 -38.38 -3.99
N ILE A 253 9.88 -39.02 -5.16
CA ILE A 253 8.96 -40.08 -5.61
C ILE A 253 9.32 -41.44 -4.97
N LYS A 254 10.60 -41.69 -4.64
CA LYS A 254 11.04 -42.94 -4.01
C LYS A 254 10.72 -43.06 -2.53
N LEU A 255 10.55 -41.93 -1.82
CA LEU A 255 10.30 -41.95 -0.36
C LEU A 255 8.81 -42.09 0.01
N SER A 256 7.88 -41.99 -0.95
CA SER A 256 6.43 -42.03 -0.70
C SER A 256 5.78 -43.41 -0.90
N SER A 257 6.56 -44.48 -1.12
CA SER A 257 6.05 -45.82 -1.44
C SER A 257 6.40 -46.90 -0.40
N ILE A 258 6.43 -46.55 0.88
CA ILE A 258 6.57 -47.52 1.97
C ILE A 258 5.35 -47.38 2.89
N ASP A 259 4.36 -48.25 2.70
CA ASP A 259 3.16 -48.35 3.55
C ASP A 259 3.48 -49.08 4.87
N PRO A 260 3.07 -48.56 6.04
CA PRO A 260 3.02 -49.34 7.27
C PRO A 260 1.65 -50.04 7.47
N PRO A 261 1.60 -51.16 8.21
CA PRO A 261 0.43 -52.05 8.25
C PRO A 261 -0.69 -51.56 9.18
N MET A 262 -1.93 -51.93 8.84
CA MET A 262 -3.16 -51.68 9.61
C MET A 262 -3.17 -52.30 11.01
N PRO A 263 -3.99 -51.73 11.92
CA PRO A 263 -4.80 -52.59 12.78
C PRO A 263 -6.27 -52.15 12.92
N SER A 264 -7.00 -53.07 13.53
CA SER A 264 -8.43 -53.42 13.46
C SER A 264 -9.39 -52.61 14.35
N GLU A 265 -10.69 -52.80 14.08
CA GLU A 265 -11.88 -52.24 14.72
C GLU A 265 -11.97 -52.36 16.26
N SER A 266 -12.60 -51.35 16.91
CA SER A 266 -13.69 -51.58 17.88
C SER A 266 -14.45 -50.30 18.25
N VAL A 267 -15.72 -50.52 18.56
CA VAL A 267 -16.86 -49.61 18.80
C VAL A 267 -16.91 -49.10 20.24
N ILE A 268 -17.16 -47.80 20.48
CA ILE A 268 -18.01 -47.27 21.60
C ILE A 268 -18.75 -45.98 21.16
N LYS A 269 -19.97 -45.86 21.67
CA LYS A 269 -21.17 -45.06 21.34
C LYS A 269 -21.20 -43.63 21.94
N TRP A 270 -21.97 -42.74 21.27
CA TRP A 270 -22.87 -41.66 21.79
C TRP A 270 -22.25 -40.38 22.43
N ASN A 271 -22.81 -39.15 22.37
CA ASN A 271 -23.95 -38.52 21.67
C ASN A 271 -23.96 -36.98 21.92
N GLY A 272 -24.65 -36.21 21.06
CA GLY A 272 -25.25 -34.89 21.38
C GLY A 272 -24.47 -33.66 20.87
N LYS A 273 -25.07 -32.57 20.37
CA LYS A 273 -26.47 -32.12 20.26
C LYS A 273 -26.56 -31.07 19.13
N ARG A 274 -27.67 -31.10 18.40
CA ARG A 274 -28.10 -30.17 17.35
C ARG A 274 -29.25 -29.30 17.89
N MET A 275 -29.26 -27.99 17.62
CA MET A 275 -30.41 -27.08 17.78
C MET A 275 -30.50 -26.24 16.50
N ARG A 276 -31.43 -26.52 15.58
CA ARG A 276 -32.88 -26.24 15.49
C ARG A 276 -33.22 -24.77 15.21
N SER A 277 -33.61 -24.53 13.96
CA SER A 277 -34.41 -23.40 13.48
C SER A 277 -35.88 -23.57 13.90
N ILE A 278 -36.56 -22.45 14.17
CA ILE A 278 -37.99 -22.38 14.48
C ILE A 278 -38.71 -21.70 13.32
N LEU A 279 -39.68 -22.41 12.75
CA LEU A 279 -40.76 -21.93 11.90
C LEU A 279 -42.06 -22.22 12.67
N VAL A 280 -42.94 -21.24 12.84
CA VAL A 280 -44.29 -21.45 13.41
C VAL A 280 -45.36 -21.00 12.42
N ARG A 281 -46.17 -22.00 12.07
CA ARG A 281 -47.48 -22.09 11.41
C ARG A 281 -48.53 -21.32 12.25
N GLY A 282 -49.49 -20.54 11.74
CA GLY A 282 -50.53 -20.86 10.76
C GLY A 282 -51.83 -21.32 11.45
N GLY A 283 -52.90 -20.51 11.37
CA GLY A 283 -54.26 -20.84 11.89
C GLY A 283 -55.38 -20.18 11.05
N LYS A 284 -56.25 -21.03 10.48
CA LYS A 284 -57.50 -20.85 9.71
C LYS A 284 -58.69 -20.45 10.62
N MET A 285 -59.95 -20.16 10.26
CA MET A 285 -60.82 -19.95 9.07
C MET A 285 -62.16 -19.43 9.65
N GLY A 286 -63.01 -18.75 8.85
CA GLY A 286 -64.43 -18.60 9.15
C GLY A 286 -65.15 -17.67 8.17
N GLN A 287 -66.06 -18.22 7.39
CA GLN A 287 -66.84 -17.54 6.33
C GLN A 287 -68.32 -17.72 6.66
N GLN A 288 -69.12 -16.64 6.68
CA GLN A 288 -70.57 -16.73 6.51
C GLN A 288 -71.16 -15.42 5.98
N VAL A 289 -72.09 -15.57 5.04
CA VAL A 289 -72.82 -14.55 4.28
C VAL A 289 -74.16 -14.25 4.96
N ARG A 290 -74.58 -12.97 5.00
CA ARG A 290 -76.00 -12.59 4.93
C ARG A 290 -76.16 -11.10 4.53
N GLU A 291 -76.95 -10.85 3.49
CA GLU A 291 -77.45 -9.53 3.09
C GLU A 291 -78.57 -9.04 4.02
N THR A 292 -78.64 -7.73 4.26
CA THR A 292 -79.86 -6.88 4.30
C THR A 292 -79.48 -5.41 4.53
N VAL A 293 -80.02 -4.53 3.70
CA VAL A 293 -79.93 -3.03 3.69
C VAL A 293 -81.31 -2.51 4.15
N PRO A 294 -81.53 -1.25 4.62
CA PRO A 294 -80.64 -0.07 4.70
C PRO A 294 -80.60 0.61 6.09
N GLU A 295 -79.45 1.17 6.46
CA GLU A 295 -79.43 2.31 7.38
C GLU A 295 -78.40 3.36 6.93
N ILE A 296 -78.97 4.46 6.42
CA ILE A 296 -78.44 5.82 6.27
C ILE A 296 -76.91 5.93 6.24
N VAL A 297 -76.39 6.00 5.02
CA VAL A 297 -75.02 6.41 4.69
C VAL A 297 -74.77 7.81 5.24
N SER A 298 -74.09 7.90 6.39
CA SER A 298 -73.17 9.02 6.64
C SER A 298 -71.80 8.60 6.08
N SER A 299 -71.47 9.10 4.89
CA SER A 299 -70.15 8.91 4.26
C SER A 299 -69.03 9.18 5.27
N PRO A 300 -67.95 8.37 5.33
CA PRO A 300 -66.70 8.86 5.87
C PRO A 300 -66.28 10.02 4.98
N GLN A 301 -66.26 11.24 5.53
CA GLN A 301 -65.84 12.42 4.81
C GLN A 301 -64.50 12.12 4.12
N SER A 302 -64.46 12.35 2.81
CA SER A 302 -63.26 12.25 1.99
C SER A 302 -62.14 13.05 2.66
N GLY A 303 -61.18 12.36 3.28
CA GLY A 303 -60.01 12.89 4.01
C GLY A 303 -59.00 13.57 3.09
N ARG A 304 -59.46 14.62 2.42
CA ARG A 304 -58.69 15.50 1.57
C ARG A 304 -59.02 16.94 1.95
N ILE A 305 -57.99 17.73 2.21
CA ILE A 305 -58.08 19.14 2.57
C ILE A 305 -57.59 19.97 1.39
N SER A 306 -58.25 21.11 1.14
CA SER A 306 -57.82 22.07 0.12
C SER A 306 -56.85 23.07 0.72
N VAL A 307 -55.64 23.16 0.17
CA VAL A 307 -54.60 24.13 0.52
C VAL A 307 -54.35 25.02 -0.68
N GLN A 308 -54.70 26.31 -0.57
CA GLN A 308 -54.49 27.32 -1.61
C GLN A 308 -55.00 26.90 -3.02
N GLY A 309 -56.10 26.15 -3.09
CA GLY A 309 -56.69 25.66 -4.35
C GLY A 309 -56.31 24.24 -4.74
N TYR A 310 -55.43 23.56 -3.99
CA TYR A 310 -55.00 22.18 -4.24
C TYR A 310 -55.61 21.20 -3.23
N THR A 311 -56.27 20.14 -3.70
CA THR A 311 -56.97 19.16 -2.84
C THR A 311 -56.12 17.93 -2.56
N VAL A 312 -55.40 17.92 -1.42
CA VAL A 312 -54.44 16.88 -1.03
C VAL A 312 -54.90 16.07 0.18
N LYS A 313 -54.30 14.90 0.43
CA LYS A 313 -54.51 14.12 1.67
C LYS A 313 -54.24 14.95 2.92
N ASP A 314 -55.02 14.69 3.98
CA ASP A 314 -54.94 15.43 5.26
C ASP A 314 -53.53 15.46 5.87
N ILE A 315 -52.78 14.35 5.78
CA ILE A 315 -51.41 14.25 6.30
C ILE A 315 -50.40 15.16 5.56
N ASN A 316 -50.69 15.50 4.29
CA ASN A 316 -49.80 16.31 3.45
C ASN A 316 -50.18 17.79 3.47
N ALA A 317 -51.40 18.14 3.87
CA ALA A 317 -51.85 19.52 3.98
C ALA A 317 -50.91 20.43 4.81
N PRO A 318 -50.48 20.08 6.04
CA PRO A 318 -49.58 20.95 6.82
C PRO A 318 -48.19 21.08 6.20
N ILE A 319 -47.72 20.04 5.50
CA ILE A 319 -46.43 20.05 4.80
C ILE A 319 -46.50 20.97 3.59
N LEU A 320 -47.58 20.86 2.80
CA LEU A 320 -47.82 21.70 1.64
C LEU A 320 -47.94 23.19 2.01
N GLU A 321 -48.66 23.50 3.10
CA GLU A 321 -48.73 24.86 3.64
C GLU A 321 -47.34 25.40 4.03
N SER A 322 -46.53 24.58 4.70
CA SER A 322 -45.15 24.93 5.08
C SER A 322 -44.26 25.19 3.86
N ILE A 323 -44.40 24.38 2.81
CA ILE A 323 -43.69 24.56 1.54
C ILE A 323 -44.12 25.87 0.89
N PHE A 324 -45.42 26.12 0.71
CA PHE A 324 -45.91 27.34 0.09
C PHE A 324 -45.54 28.60 0.87
N LYS A 325 -45.53 28.53 2.20
CA LYS A 325 -45.05 29.62 3.04
C LYS A 325 -43.58 29.96 2.81
N LYS A 326 -42.73 28.97 2.53
CA LYS A 326 -41.28 29.15 2.36
C LYS A 326 -40.87 29.43 0.91
N HIS A 327 -41.58 28.87 -0.05
CA HIS A 327 -41.17 28.81 -1.45
C HIS A 327 -42.18 29.42 -2.43
N GLY A 328 -43.33 29.89 -1.94
CA GLY A 328 -44.46 30.30 -2.77
C GLY A 328 -45.18 29.10 -3.41
N ASP A 329 -46.14 29.36 -4.30
CA ASP A 329 -46.77 28.28 -5.08
C ASP A 329 -45.73 27.67 -6.05
N ILE A 330 -45.15 26.55 -5.63
CA ILE A 330 -44.13 25.82 -6.38
C ILE A 330 -44.68 25.19 -7.66
N ALA A 331 -46.00 25.11 -7.84
CA ALA A 331 -46.64 24.51 -9.01
C ALA A 331 -47.27 25.56 -9.95
N ALA A 332 -47.11 26.86 -9.69
CA ALA A 332 -47.74 27.93 -10.48
C ALA A 332 -47.41 27.90 -11.99
N LYS A 333 -46.27 27.30 -12.39
CA LYS A 333 -45.85 27.17 -13.79
C LYS A 333 -46.15 25.80 -14.40
N CYS A 334 -46.69 24.87 -13.62
CA CYS A 334 -46.93 23.50 -14.05
C CYS A 334 -47.99 23.43 -15.15
N VAL A 335 -47.59 22.91 -16.32
CA VAL A 335 -48.40 22.84 -17.54
C VAL A 335 -49.47 21.75 -17.55
N PHE A 336 -49.51 20.89 -16.53
CA PHE A 336 -50.45 19.78 -16.43
C PHE A 336 -51.81 20.19 -15.86
N THR A 337 -52.80 19.29 -15.98
CA THR A 337 -54.14 19.48 -15.42
C THR A 337 -54.11 19.59 -13.89
N ASP A 338 -55.12 20.23 -13.29
CA ASP A 338 -55.19 20.44 -11.84
C ASP A 338 -55.10 19.14 -11.04
N SER A 339 -55.68 18.05 -11.56
CA SER A 339 -55.58 16.72 -10.95
C SER A 339 -54.14 16.19 -10.95
N MET A 340 -53.43 16.30 -12.08
CA MET A 340 -52.05 15.82 -12.20
C MET A 340 -51.09 16.69 -11.38
N ARG A 341 -51.29 18.01 -11.39
CA ARG A 341 -50.53 18.98 -10.59
C ARG A 341 -50.63 18.67 -9.10
N THR A 342 -51.85 18.36 -8.63
CA THR A 342 -52.10 17.95 -7.24
C THR A 342 -51.40 16.64 -6.90
N SER A 343 -51.40 15.63 -7.78
CA SER A 343 -50.68 14.38 -7.54
C SER A 343 -49.17 14.57 -7.44
N LEU A 344 -48.58 15.45 -8.25
CA LEU A 344 -47.15 15.79 -8.16
C LEU A 344 -46.82 16.50 -6.84
N LEU A 345 -47.68 17.41 -6.38
CA LEU A 345 -47.54 18.07 -5.09
C LEU A 345 -47.61 17.07 -3.92
N GLU A 346 -48.49 16.06 -3.99
CA GLU A 346 -48.52 15.00 -2.97
C GLU A 346 -47.20 14.22 -2.93
N VAL A 347 -46.61 13.88 -4.08
CA VAL A 347 -45.30 13.20 -4.13
C VAL A 347 -44.22 14.07 -3.49
N VAL A 348 -44.19 15.37 -3.79
CA VAL A 348 -43.24 16.31 -3.16
C VAL A 348 -43.45 16.34 -1.64
N CYS A 349 -44.69 16.38 -1.16
CA CYS A 349 -44.99 16.36 0.28
C CYS A 349 -44.53 15.06 0.95
N GLU A 350 -44.73 13.89 0.33
CA GLU A 350 -44.26 12.62 0.86
C GLU A 350 -42.74 12.56 0.97
N ILE A 351 -42.01 13.11 -0.02
CA ILE A 351 -40.55 13.19 0.01
C ILE A 351 -40.09 14.11 1.15
N VAL A 352 -40.71 15.29 1.30
CA VAL A 352 -40.39 16.22 2.40
C VAL A 352 -40.67 15.57 3.75
N ARG A 353 -41.81 14.90 3.88
CA ARG A 353 -42.18 14.16 5.10
C ARG A 353 -41.13 13.11 5.46
N LEU A 354 -40.63 12.37 4.47
CA LEU A 354 -39.58 11.37 4.66
C LEU A 354 -38.27 12.03 5.12
N ILE A 355 -37.88 13.16 4.51
CA ILE A 355 -36.69 13.92 4.90
C ILE A 355 -36.81 14.46 6.34
N GLU A 356 -37.98 14.95 6.72
CA GLU A 356 -38.25 15.49 8.07
C GLU A 356 -38.10 14.43 9.17
N THR A 357 -38.22 13.13 8.85
CA THR A 357 -37.93 12.06 9.83
C THR A 357 -36.46 12.03 10.27
N ASN A 358 -35.55 12.64 9.50
CA ASN A 358 -34.10 12.66 9.72
C ASN A 358 -33.46 11.25 9.87
N ASP A 359 -34.15 10.20 9.42
CA ASP A 359 -33.59 8.85 9.35
C ASP A 359 -32.75 8.72 8.07
N VAL A 360 -31.47 9.11 8.18
CA VAL A 360 -30.52 9.12 7.07
C VAL A 360 -30.39 7.73 6.43
N THR A 361 -30.52 6.64 7.19
CA THR A 361 -30.36 5.28 6.63
C THR A 361 -31.54 4.94 5.71
N ASN A 362 -32.76 5.23 6.16
CA ASN A 362 -33.98 5.03 5.38
C ASN A 362 -34.07 5.98 4.18
N ILE A 363 -33.61 7.23 4.33
CA ILE A 363 -33.54 8.18 3.21
C ILE A 363 -32.55 7.68 2.15
N ILE A 364 -31.36 7.24 2.56
CA ILE A 364 -30.32 6.76 1.64
C ILE A 364 -30.75 5.48 0.93
N SER A 365 -31.46 4.57 1.60
CA SER A 365 -31.94 3.33 0.96
C SER A 365 -32.97 3.56 -0.13
N LYS A 366 -33.73 4.66 -0.06
CA LYS A 366 -34.73 5.08 -1.07
C LYS A 366 -34.24 6.19 -1.99
N MET A 367 -32.95 6.54 -1.94
CA MET A 367 -32.42 7.74 -2.59
C MET A 367 -32.63 7.75 -4.11
N GLU A 368 -32.48 6.61 -4.78
CA GLU A 368 -32.68 6.50 -6.23
C GLU A 368 -34.14 6.76 -6.62
N GLU A 369 -35.08 6.19 -5.87
CA GLU A 369 -36.52 6.39 -6.06
C GLU A 369 -36.91 7.85 -5.85
N ILE A 370 -36.46 8.45 -4.74
CA ILE A 370 -36.69 9.87 -4.43
C ILE A 370 -36.11 10.76 -5.52
N THR A 371 -34.87 10.51 -5.96
CA THR A 371 -34.23 11.32 -7.01
C THR A 371 -35.00 11.25 -8.33
N SER A 372 -35.49 10.06 -8.68
CA SER A 372 -36.34 9.87 -9.86
C SER A 372 -37.62 10.69 -9.77
N GLN A 373 -38.32 10.63 -8.63
CA GLN A 373 -39.55 11.40 -8.39
C GLN A 373 -39.32 12.91 -8.43
N VAL A 374 -38.22 13.40 -7.86
CA VAL A 374 -37.84 14.83 -7.91
C VAL A 374 -37.57 15.28 -9.35
N ARG A 375 -36.92 14.45 -10.17
CA ARG A 375 -36.71 14.75 -11.60
C ARG A 375 -38.01 14.81 -12.38
N VAL A 376 -38.97 13.92 -12.08
CA VAL A 376 -40.30 13.95 -12.70
C VAL A 376 -41.04 15.26 -12.34
N ALA A 377 -40.98 15.67 -11.07
CA ALA A 377 -41.57 16.93 -10.62
C ALA A 377 -40.92 18.14 -11.32
N GLU A 378 -39.59 18.18 -11.44
CA GLU A 378 -38.86 19.24 -12.14
C GLU A 378 -39.20 19.29 -13.64
N ALA A 379 -39.23 18.13 -14.32
CA ALA A 379 -39.64 18.04 -15.73
C ALA A 379 -41.10 18.48 -15.96
N SER A 380 -41.90 18.50 -14.89
CA SER A 380 -43.28 18.98 -14.88
C SER A 380 -43.41 20.46 -14.51
N GLU A 381 -42.30 21.20 -14.49
CA GLU A 381 -42.20 22.61 -14.08
C GLU A 381 -42.65 22.89 -12.63
N ILE A 382 -42.57 21.87 -11.75
CA ILE A 382 -42.69 22.09 -10.30
C ILE A 382 -41.34 22.59 -9.78
N ASN A 383 -41.33 23.72 -9.06
CA ASN A 383 -40.11 24.29 -8.49
C ASN A 383 -39.66 23.50 -7.25
N VAL A 384 -38.85 22.46 -7.47
CA VAL A 384 -38.26 21.58 -6.45
C VAL A 384 -36.73 21.72 -6.34
N SER A 385 -36.16 22.81 -6.87
CA SER A 385 -34.71 23.06 -6.85
C SER A 385 -34.12 23.02 -5.43
N TRP A 386 -34.85 23.54 -4.44
CA TRP A 386 -34.49 23.52 -3.02
C TRP A 386 -34.41 22.09 -2.44
N LEU A 387 -35.24 21.18 -2.94
CA LEU A 387 -35.30 19.79 -2.50
C LEU A 387 -34.07 19.02 -3.01
N GLN A 388 -33.64 19.28 -4.25
CA GLN A 388 -32.41 18.72 -4.80
C GLN A 388 -31.18 19.11 -3.98
N VAL A 389 -31.05 20.41 -3.66
CA VAL A 389 -29.96 20.91 -2.80
C VAL A 389 -29.97 20.24 -1.43
N HIS A 390 -31.16 20.02 -0.86
CA HIS A 390 -31.29 19.37 0.44
C HIS A 390 -30.85 17.89 0.39
N LEU A 391 -31.28 17.15 -0.63
CA LEU A 391 -30.89 15.75 -0.86
C LEU A 391 -29.39 15.60 -1.10
N GLU A 392 -28.78 16.47 -1.92
CA GLU A 392 -27.33 16.50 -2.09
C GLU A 392 -26.59 16.75 -0.77
N THR A 393 -27.15 17.61 0.08
CA THR A 393 -26.56 17.92 1.39
C THR A 393 -26.60 16.69 2.30
N ILE A 394 -27.69 15.92 2.28
CA ILE A 394 -27.80 14.64 3.03
C ILE A 394 -26.76 13.64 2.53
N LEU A 395 -26.61 13.49 1.21
CA LEU A 395 -25.59 12.61 0.61
C LEU A 395 -24.16 13.01 1.02
N LYS A 396 -23.84 14.31 0.93
CA LYS A 396 -22.53 14.84 1.35
C LYS A 396 -22.27 14.58 2.83
N ARG A 397 -23.27 14.76 3.71
CA ARG A 397 -23.14 14.45 5.14
C ARG A 397 -22.92 12.95 5.39
N ASN A 398 -23.63 12.07 4.69
CA ASN A 398 -23.46 10.62 4.83
C ASN A 398 -22.05 10.18 4.44
N GLU A 399 -21.54 10.67 3.30
CA GLU A 399 -20.18 10.37 2.85
C GLU A 399 -19.12 10.92 3.81
N ALA A 400 -19.31 12.12 4.36
CA ALA A 400 -18.45 12.66 5.39
C ALA A 400 -18.46 11.80 6.67
N GLN A 401 -19.63 11.30 7.07
CA GLN A 401 -19.77 10.43 8.24
C GLN A 401 -19.09 9.07 8.02
N LYS A 402 -19.23 8.44 6.86
CA LYS A 402 -18.50 7.20 6.51
C LYS A 402 -16.98 7.41 6.60
N LYS A 403 -16.48 8.51 6.02
CA LYS A 403 -15.05 8.87 6.10
C LYS A 403 -14.60 9.05 7.55
N LYS A 404 -15.40 9.73 8.37
CA LYS A 404 -15.13 9.91 9.80
C LYS A 404 -15.05 8.56 10.53
N THR A 405 -15.99 7.64 10.28
CA THR A 405 -15.99 6.30 10.87
C THR A 405 -14.72 5.53 10.51
N LEU A 406 -14.35 5.48 9.22
CA LEU A 406 -13.12 4.83 8.75
C LEU A 406 -11.87 5.44 9.38
N LEU A 407 -11.81 6.76 9.50
CA LEU A 407 -10.68 7.46 10.13
C LEU A 407 -10.53 7.10 11.61
N VAL A 408 -11.64 6.98 12.34
CA VAL A 408 -11.64 6.55 13.75
C VAL A 408 -11.15 5.10 13.86
N GLU A 409 -11.63 4.19 13.02
CA GLU A 409 -11.20 2.79 13.01
C GLU A 409 -9.70 2.67 12.69
N MET A 410 -9.24 3.34 11.64
CA MET A 410 -7.83 3.36 11.26
C MET A 410 -6.94 3.91 12.38
N LYS A 411 -7.34 5.02 13.02
CA LYS A 411 -6.64 5.56 14.19
C LYS A 411 -6.54 4.54 15.33
N THR A 412 -7.60 3.79 15.56
CA THR A 412 -7.65 2.75 16.62
C THR A 412 -6.69 1.60 16.30
N ASN A 413 -6.72 1.10 15.06
CA ASN A 413 -5.82 0.04 14.60
C ASN A 413 -4.34 0.48 14.65
N THR A 414 -4.04 1.70 14.20
CA THR A 414 -2.68 2.27 14.30
C THR A 414 -2.20 2.35 15.75
N MET A 415 -3.06 2.74 16.70
CA MET A 415 -2.70 2.75 18.13
C MET A 415 -2.40 1.34 18.66
N LEU A 416 -3.17 0.33 18.25
CA LEU A 416 -2.94 -1.06 18.64
C LEU A 416 -1.61 -1.59 18.09
N VAL A 417 -1.35 -1.39 16.80
CA VAL A 417 -0.07 -1.77 16.16
C VAL A 417 1.11 -1.06 16.83
N LYS A 418 0.98 0.24 17.13
CA LYS A 418 2.01 0.99 17.86
C LYS A 418 2.28 0.45 19.26
N ARG A 419 1.24 -0.01 19.98
CA ARG A 419 1.41 -0.66 21.29
C ARG A 419 2.12 -2.00 21.15
N ALA A 420 1.71 -2.83 20.19
CA ALA A 420 2.35 -4.12 19.92
C ALA A 420 3.84 -3.96 19.57
N ALA A 421 4.18 -3.04 18.67
CA ALA A 421 5.56 -2.75 18.29
C ALA A 421 6.42 -2.27 19.48
N ARG A 422 5.85 -1.46 20.38
CA ARG A 422 6.55 -1.03 21.62
C ARG A 422 6.81 -2.20 22.57
N THR A 423 5.89 -3.14 22.67
CA THR A 423 6.07 -4.33 23.51
C THR A 423 7.13 -5.25 22.91
N ASP A 424 7.09 -5.52 21.61
CA ASP A 424 8.13 -6.31 20.90
C ASP A 424 9.52 -5.68 21.08
N LEU A 425 9.62 -4.35 20.95
CA LEU A 425 10.89 -3.65 21.16
C LEU A 425 11.44 -3.84 22.58
N LYS A 426 10.59 -3.75 23.61
CA LYS A 426 10.99 -3.97 25.00
C LYS A 426 11.47 -5.41 25.22
N GLU A 427 10.79 -6.38 24.61
CA GLU A 427 11.19 -7.79 24.69
C GLU A 427 12.55 -8.03 24.03
N ARG A 428 12.77 -7.48 22.82
CA ARG A 428 14.07 -7.59 22.13
C ARG A 428 15.20 -6.92 22.92
N TYR A 429 14.94 -5.77 23.53
CA TYR A 429 15.91 -5.11 24.39
C TYR A 429 16.26 -5.97 25.61
N ALA A 430 15.29 -6.59 26.26
CA ALA A 430 15.54 -7.52 27.36
C ALA A 430 16.40 -8.73 26.93
N LYS A 431 16.13 -9.31 25.75
CA LYS A 431 16.94 -10.39 25.18
C LYS A 431 18.38 -9.94 24.88
N LEU A 432 18.56 -8.73 24.35
CA LEU A 432 19.89 -8.17 24.08
C LEU A 432 20.71 -8.01 25.37
N VAL A 433 20.10 -7.46 26.42
CA VAL A 433 20.76 -7.30 27.74
C VAL A 433 21.15 -8.66 28.30
N ALA A 434 20.26 -9.66 28.23
CA ALA A 434 20.56 -11.02 28.68
C ALA A 434 21.73 -11.66 27.90
N ALA A 435 21.75 -11.52 26.57
CA ALA A 435 22.84 -12.01 25.73
C ALA A 435 24.17 -11.32 26.05
N GLN A 436 24.16 -10.02 26.36
CA GLN A 436 25.36 -9.27 26.72
C GLN A 436 25.93 -9.70 28.09
N ILE A 437 25.07 -10.04 29.05
CA ILE A 437 25.50 -10.63 30.33
C ILE A 437 26.18 -11.98 30.08
N GLN A 438 25.56 -12.86 29.27
CA GLN A 438 26.12 -14.18 28.94
C GLN A 438 27.47 -14.06 28.21
N PHE A 439 27.63 -13.07 27.33
CA PHE A 439 28.89 -12.80 26.66
C PHE A 439 30.00 -12.41 27.65
N GLU A 440 29.72 -11.53 28.62
CA GLU A 440 30.70 -11.16 29.64
C GLU A 440 31.04 -12.33 30.58
N GLU A 441 30.09 -13.20 30.89
CA GLU A 441 30.35 -14.45 31.63
C GLU A 441 31.27 -15.38 30.83
N ALA A 442 30.99 -15.62 29.55
CA ALA A 442 31.84 -16.43 28.68
C ALA A 442 33.27 -15.87 28.60
N LYS A 443 33.41 -14.55 28.50
CA LYS A 443 34.71 -13.87 28.51
C LYS A 443 35.46 -14.06 29.83
N ARG A 444 34.77 -14.07 30.97
CA ARG A 444 35.40 -14.40 32.28
C ARG A 444 35.86 -15.86 32.32
N CYS A 445 35.04 -16.79 31.84
CA CYS A 445 35.41 -18.21 31.76
C CYS A 445 36.67 -18.44 30.93
N LEU A 446 36.79 -17.78 29.77
CA LEU A 446 38.00 -17.85 28.93
C LEU A 446 39.26 -17.38 29.68
N LYS A 447 39.19 -16.23 30.39
CA LYS A 447 40.33 -15.75 31.19
C LYS A 447 40.80 -16.75 32.26
N VAL A 448 39.85 -17.48 32.87
CA VAL A 448 40.16 -18.53 33.84
C VAL A 448 40.86 -19.70 33.14
N LEU A 449 40.34 -20.14 31.99
CA LEU A 449 40.94 -21.22 31.21
C LEU A 449 42.36 -20.85 30.73
N ASP A 450 42.59 -19.64 30.24
CA ASP A 450 43.93 -19.16 29.85
C ASP A 450 44.91 -19.21 31.04
N SER A 451 44.43 -18.87 32.24
CA SER A 451 45.23 -18.93 33.47
C SER A 451 45.57 -20.37 33.87
N VAL A 452 44.64 -21.31 33.66
CA VAL A 452 44.84 -22.75 33.90
C VAL A 452 45.81 -23.35 32.89
N GLU A 453 45.66 -23.02 31.61
CA GLU A 453 46.57 -23.46 30.54
C GLU A 453 48.01 -23.01 30.80
N LYS A 454 48.18 -21.76 31.24
CA LYS A 454 49.50 -21.22 31.60
C LYS A 454 50.12 -21.97 32.77
N LYS A 455 49.34 -22.29 33.81
CA LYS A 455 49.82 -23.11 34.95
C LYS A 455 50.24 -24.50 34.49
N LEU A 456 49.39 -25.20 33.74
CA LEU A 456 49.70 -26.53 33.22
C LEU A 456 50.98 -26.53 32.36
N SER A 457 51.16 -25.49 31.53
CA SER A 457 52.38 -25.33 30.72
C SER A 457 53.63 -25.15 31.59
N ASN A 458 53.53 -24.36 32.66
CA ASN A 458 54.62 -24.18 33.62
C ASN A 458 54.95 -25.50 34.33
N ASP A 459 53.95 -26.20 34.87
CA ASP A 459 54.14 -27.48 35.57
C ASP A 459 54.77 -28.53 34.63
N LEU A 460 54.35 -28.58 33.35
CA LEU A 460 54.93 -29.47 32.35
C LEU A 460 56.41 -29.14 32.06
N SER A 461 56.76 -27.85 32.05
CA SER A 461 58.14 -27.42 31.84
C SER A 461 59.04 -27.77 33.04
N GLU A 462 58.52 -27.67 34.25
CA GLU A 462 59.19 -28.06 35.49
C GLU A 462 59.45 -29.58 35.52
N PHE A 463 58.44 -30.38 35.18
CA PHE A 463 58.57 -31.84 35.09
C PHE A 463 59.62 -32.29 34.05
N LYS A 464 59.72 -31.58 32.92
CA LYS A 464 60.77 -31.82 31.91
C LYS A 464 62.16 -31.46 32.43
N ALA A 465 62.28 -30.39 33.22
CA ALA A 465 63.54 -29.98 33.82
C ALA A 465 64.04 -30.99 34.87
N GLU A 466 63.15 -31.50 35.72
CA GLU A 466 63.47 -32.54 36.72
C GLU A 466 63.94 -33.85 36.07
N LYS A 467 63.28 -34.26 34.98
CA LYS A 467 63.67 -35.48 34.24
C LYS A 467 65.06 -35.37 33.60
N ASN A 468 65.45 -34.17 33.15
CA ASN A 468 66.78 -33.94 32.59
C ASN A 468 67.89 -33.91 33.67
N PHE A 469 67.56 -33.60 34.92
CA PHE A 469 68.52 -33.64 36.04
C PHE A 469 68.83 -35.08 36.50
N SER A 470 67.84 -35.98 36.39
CA SER A 470 67.97 -37.41 36.75
C SER A 470 68.83 -38.25 35.80
N VAL A 471 69.06 -37.82 34.56
CA VAL A 471 69.83 -38.61 33.55
C VAL A 471 71.33 -38.29 33.60
N GLY A 472 71.76 -37.30 34.39
CA GLY A 472 73.13 -36.79 34.41
C GLY A 472 74.05 -37.28 35.54
N GLN A 473 73.61 -38.13 36.48
CA GLN A 473 74.49 -38.64 37.54
C GLN A 473 75.13 -39.99 37.14
N PRO A 474 76.48 -40.06 37.00
CA PRO A 474 77.16 -41.32 36.78
C PRO A 474 77.04 -42.18 38.04
N ILE A 475 76.49 -43.38 37.90
CA ILE A 475 76.54 -44.41 38.94
C ILE A 475 78.00 -44.84 39.05
N ILE A 476 78.70 -44.34 40.07
CA ILE A 476 80.03 -44.80 40.43
C ILE A 476 79.84 -46.11 41.21
N TYR A 477 80.14 -47.24 40.57
CA TYR A 477 80.35 -48.50 41.27
C TYR A 477 81.65 -48.41 42.06
N VAL A 478 81.58 -48.64 43.38
CA VAL A 478 82.74 -48.87 44.24
C VAL A 478 82.64 -50.31 44.73
N ASP A 479 83.78 -51.01 44.60
CA ASP A 479 84.07 -52.46 44.70
C ASP A 479 83.22 -53.34 45.62
#